data_AF-A0A7V9DQC0-F1
#
_entry.id   AF-A0A7V9DQC0-F1
#
_cell.length_a   1.000
_cell.length_b   1.000
_cell.length_c   1.000
_cell.angle_alpha   90.00
_cell.angle_beta   90.00
_cell.angle_gamma   90.00
#
_symmetry.space_group_name_H-M   'P 1'
#
loop_
_entity.id
_entity.type
_entity.pdbx_description
1 polymer ?
#
loop_
_entity_poly.entity_id
_entity_poly.type
_entity_poly.pdbx_seq_one_letter_code
_entity_poly.pdbx_strand_id
1 'polypeptide(L)'
;MTQERRCRWCRRVLPPQTGRGRPREFCSQRCRQWDWVARQRASELELSEDELVIARSSLDELHDELYVLACAVEDAERDLVAAGPKAPATEIRRILDWLLDAARPLRDRGAPTSR
;
A
#
# COMPACT_ATOMS: atom_id res chain seq x y z
N MET A 1 -22.58 0.15 2.11
CA MET A 1 -21.14 0.47 2.29
C MET A 1 -20.75 1.47 1.23
N THR A 2 -20.54 2.73 1.59
CA THR A 2 -20.16 3.77 0.62
C THR A 2 -18.71 3.52 0.21
N GLN A 3 -18.44 3.08 -1.02
CA GLN A 3 -17.06 2.91 -1.49
C GLN A 3 -16.33 4.26 -1.42
N GLU A 4 -15.26 4.31 -0.64
CA GLU A 4 -14.36 5.46 -0.61
C GLU A 4 -13.71 5.62 -1.98
N ARG A 5 -13.87 6.80 -2.59
CA ARG A 5 -13.22 7.09 -3.88
C ARG A 5 -11.71 7.16 -3.66
N ARG A 6 -10.96 6.49 -4.54
CA ARG A 6 -9.50 6.44 -4.50
C ARG A 6 -8.91 7.12 -5.72
N CYS A 7 -7.72 7.69 -5.56
CA CYS A 7 -6.96 8.24 -6.67
C CYS A 7 -6.70 7.14 -7.71
N ARG A 8 -6.96 7.44 -8.99
CA ARG A 8 -6.73 6.49 -10.10
C ARG A 8 -5.26 6.06 -10.22
N TRP A 9 -4.31 6.93 -9.85
CA TRP A 9 -2.87 6.65 -9.87
C TRP A 9 -2.38 5.98 -8.59
N CYS A 10 -2.32 6.72 -7.46
CA CYS A 10 -1.67 6.23 -6.23
C CYS A 10 -2.60 5.52 -5.25
N ARG A 11 -3.87 5.29 -5.61
CA ARG A 11 -4.90 4.61 -4.78
C ARG A 11 -5.19 5.21 -3.40
N ARG A 12 -4.58 6.35 -3.06
CA ARG A 12 -4.89 7.13 -1.83
C ARG A 12 -6.37 7.51 -1.81
N VAL A 13 -6.99 7.43 -0.64
CA VAL A 13 -8.38 7.87 -0.42
C VAL A 13 -8.49 9.35 -0.74
N LEU A 14 -9.46 9.71 -1.58
CA LEU A 14 -9.74 11.09 -1.95
C LEU A 14 -10.62 11.73 -0.87
N PRO A 15 -10.42 13.03 -0.57
CA PRO A 15 -11.25 13.72 0.40
C PRO A 15 -12.72 13.65 -0.03
N PRO A 16 -13.65 13.53 0.93
CA PRO A 16 -15.08 13.53 0.62
C PRO A 16 -15.42 14.82 -0.12
N GLN A 17 -16.05 14.67 -1.29
CA GLN A 17 -16.51 15.81 -2.08
C GLN A 17 -17.93 16.16 -1.66
N THR A 18 -18.10 17.30 -0.99
CA THR A 18 -19.40 17.88 -0.68
C THR A 18 -19.75 18.95 -1.73
N GLY A 19 -20.87 18.80 -2.44
CA GLY A 19 -21.34 19.78 -3.43
C GLY A 19 -21.46 19.24 -4.85
N ARG A 20 -21.97 20.09 -5.76
CA ARG A 20 -22.16 19.76 -7.19
C ARG A 20 -20.86 19.95 -7.96
N GLY A 21 -20.57 19.08 -8.92
CA GLY A 21 -19.40 19.16 -9.79
C GLY A 21 -18.80 17.80 -10.14
N ARG A 22 -17.90 17.78 -11.13
CA ARG A 22 -17.22 16.55 -11.57
C ARG A 22 -16.44 15.94 -10.39
N PRO A 23 -16.66 14.64 -10.08
CA PRO A 23 -15.87 13.93 -9.09
C PRO A 23 -14.36 14.10 -9.29
N ARG A 24 -13.62 14.34 -8.19
CA ARG A 24 -12.17 14.20 -8.22
C ARG A 24 -11.78 12.75 -8.52
N GLU A 25 -10.85 12.57 -9.46
CA GLU A 25 -10.25 11.27 -9.82
C GLU A 25 -8.80 11.14 -9.33
N PHE A 26 -8.16 12.27 -8.99
CA PHE A 26 -6.74 12.34 -8.63
C PHE A 26 -6.53 13.15 -7.36
N CYS A 27 -5.54 12.76 -6.54
CA CYS A 27 -5.21 13.47 -5.32
C CYS A 27 -4.34 14.72 -5.57
N SER A 28 -3.67 14.79 -6.72
CA SER A 28 -2.75 15.88 -7.10
C SER A 28 -2.59 15.98 -8.63
N GLN A 29 -2.10 17.12 -9.11
CA GLN A 29 -1.72 17.29 -10.52
C GLN A 29 -0.62 16.32 -10.95
N ARG A 30 0.37 16.05 -10.09
CA ARG A 30 1.42 15.05 -10.34
C ARG A 30 0.81 13.67 -10.65
N CYS A 31 -0.15 13.22 -9.83
CA CYS A 31 -0.84 11.94 -10.08
C CYS A 31 -1.62 11.91 -11.41
N ARG A 32 -2.23 13.02 -11.81
CA ARG A 32 -2.92 13.13 -13.10
C ARG A 32 -1.94 13.06 -14.27
N GLN A 33 -0.79 13.73 -14.16
CA GLN A 33 0.26 13.71 -15.20
C GLN A 33 0.83 12.30 -15.37
N TRP A 34 1.15 11.61 -14.27
CA TRP A 34 1.69 10.26 -14.32
C TRP A 34 0.69 9.23 -14.86
N ASP A 35 -0.61 9.33 -14.51
CA ASP A 35 -1.65 8.48 -15.10
C ASP A 35 -1.72 8.66 -16.63
N TRP A 36 -1.61 9.89 -17.12
CA TRP A 36 -1.57 10.14 -18.57
C TRP A 36 -0.33 9.54 -19.23
N VAL A 37 0.87 9.77 -18.66
CA VAL A 37 2.13 9.20 -19.18
C VAL A 37 2.07 7.66 -19.20
N ALA A 38 1.55 7.05 -18.15
CA ALA A 38 1.43 5.60 -18.06
C ALA A 38 0.51 5.03 -19.14
N ARG A 39 -0.65 5.67 -19.39
CA ARG A 39 -1.56 5.25 -20.47
C ARG A 39 -0.97 5.43 -21.85
N GLN A 40 -0.23 6.52 -22.08
CA GLN A 40 0.44 6.72 -23.37
C GLN A 40 1.47 5.60 -23.61
N ARG A 41 2.31 5.28 -22.62
CA ARG A 41 3.28 4.19 -22.72
C ARG A 41 2.61 2.82 -22.87
N ALA A 42 1.50 2.59 -22.17
CA ALA A 42 0.73 1.36 -22.30
C ALA A 42 0.18 1.19 -23.72
N SER A 43 -0.33 2.27 -24.31
CA SER A 43 -0.78 2.27 -25.71
C SER A 43 0.35 2.00 -26.70
N GLU A 44 1.56 2.52 -26.46
CA GLU A 44 2.75 2.24 -27.29
C GLU A 44 3.20 0.77 -27.21
N LEU A 45 2.87 0.09 -26.10
CA LEU A 45 3.19 -1.31 -25.85
C LEU A 45 2.01 -2.25 -26.11
N GLU A 46 0.90 -1.74 -26.67
CA GLU A 46 -0.33 -2.49 -26.93
C GLU A 46 -0.89 -3.25 -25.70
N LEU A 47 -0.65 -2.70 -24.50
CA LEU A 47 -1.17 -3.26 -23.25
C LEU A 47 -2.65 -2.94 -23.10
N SER A 48 -3.42 -3.93 -22.64
CA SER A 48 -4.81 -3.74 -22.21
C SER A 48 -4.88 -2.89 -20.93
N GLU A 49 -6.08 -2.39 -20.59
CA GLU A 49 -6.28 -1.55 -19.39
C GLU A 49 -5.92 -2.26 -18.07
N ASP A 50 -5.91 -3.60 -18.06
CA ASP A 50 -5.60 -4.43 -16.90
C ASP A 50 -4.14 -4.94 -16.88
N GLU A 51 -3.32 -4.52 -17.85
CA GLU A 51 -1.92 -4.90 -17.97
C GLU A 51 -0.98 -3.75 -17.60
N LEU A 52 0.15 -4.10 -16.98
CA LEU A 52 1.16 -3.12 -16.58
C LEU A 52 2.57 -3.72 -16.69
N VAL A 53 3.52 -2.87 -17.10
CA VAL A 53 4.94 -3.21 -17.07
C VAL A 53 5.55 -2.68 -15.78
N ILE A 54 6.13 -3.58 -14.98
CA ILE A 54 6.88 -3.27 -13.78
C ILE A 54 8.33 -3.71 -13.94
N ALA A 55 9.27 -2.96 -13.37
CA ALA A 55 10.64 -3.42 -13.25
C ALA A 55 10.68 -4.68 -12.40
N ARG A 56 11.40 -5.71 -12.86
CA ARG A 56 11.55 -6.97 -12.12
C ARG A 56 12.04 -6.73 -10.70
N SER A 57 13.02 -5.86 -10.53
CA SER A 57 13.55 -5.49 -9.20
C SER A 57 12.48 -4.90 -8.27
N SER A 58 11.55 -4.09 -8.78
CA SER A 58 10.47 -3.53 -7.96
C SER A 58 9.44 -4.58 -7.53
N LEU A 59 9.24 -5.62 -8.36
CA LEU A 59 8.43 -6.77 -8.00
C LEU A 59 9.15 -7.65 -6.96
N ASP A 60 10.44 -7.89 -7.15
CA ASP A 60 11.25 -8.66 -6.20
C ASP A 60 11.29 -7.97 -4.83
N GLU A 61 11.55 -6.66 -4.79
CA GLU A 61 11.47 -5.85 -3.57
C GLU A 61 10.09 -5.95 -2.89
N LEU A 62 8.99 -6.05 -3.68
CA LEU A 62 7.64 -6.21 -3.11
C LEU A 62 7.51 -7.56 -2.41
N HIS A 63 7.97 -8.62 -3.08
CA HIS A 63 7.92 -9.96 -2.54
C HIS A 63 8.78 -10.09 -1.27
N ASP A 64 9.95 -9.46 -1.24
CA ASP A 64 10.82 -9.45 -0.07
C ASP A 64 10.14 -8.76 1.13
N GLU A 65 9.54 -7.58 0.93
CA GLU A 65 8.81 -6.88 2.00
C GLU A 65 7.59 -7.67 2.48
N LEU A 66 6.84 -8.28 1.56
CA LEU A 66 5.70 -9.15 1.90
C LEU A 66 6.15 -10.39 2.66
N TYR A 67 7.30 -10.97 2.30
CA TYR A 67 7.87 -12.11 2.98
C TYR A 67 8.24 -11.75 4.43
N VAL A 68 8.90 -10.61 4.65
CA VAL A 68 9.20 -10.12 5.99
C VAL A 68 7.93 -9.93 6.82
N LEU A 69 6.87 -9.35 6.24
CA LEU A 69 5.59 -9.22 6.93
C LEU A 69 4.96 -10.57 7.26
N ALA A 70 4.98 -11.53 6.34
CA ALA A 70 4.45 -12.87 6.57
C ALA A 70 5.16 -13.55 7.74
N CYS A 71 6.49 -13.51 7.76
CA CYS A 71 7.27 -14.04 8.89
C CYS A 71 6.94 -13.32 10.20
N ALA A 72 6.80 -11.99 10.18
CA ALA A 72 6.46 -11.23 11.38
C ALA A 72 5.06 -11.57 11.93
N VAL A 73 4.10 -11.88 11.06
CA VAL A 73 2.77 -12.38 11.45
C VAL A 73 2.89 -13.76 12.11
N GLU A 74 3.61 -14.69 11.48
CA GLU A 74 3.82 -16.04 12.02
C GLU A 74 4.52 -16.01 13.39
N ASP A 75 5.54 -15.16 13.53
CA ASP A 75 6.23 -14.92 14.80
C ASP A 75 5.29 -14.35 15.86
N ALA A 76 4.49 -13.35 15.51
CA ALA A 76 3.56 -12.73 16.44
C ALA A 76 2.49 -13.73 16.92
N GLU A 77 1.95 -14.56 16.03
CA GLU A 77 0.99 -15.61 16.37
C GLU A 77 1.61 -16.63 17.33
N ARG A 78 2.82 -17.11 17.02
CA ARG A 78 3.56 -18.05 17.87
C ARG A 78 3.89 -17.46 19.24
N ASP A 79 4.39 -16.23 19.28
CA ASP A 79 4.77 -15.54 20.53
C ASP A 79 3.53 -15.26 21.39
N LEU A 80 2.40 -14.88 20.80
CA LEU A 80 1.15 -14.67 21.54
C LEU A 80 0.62 -15.97 22.17
N VAL A 81 0.71 -17.09 21.44
CA VAL A 81 0.35 -18.41 21.99
C VAL A 81 1.28 -18.79 23.15
N ALA A 82 2.58 -18.57 23.01
CA ALA A 82 3.57 -18.88 24.03
C ALA A 82 3.41 -18.03 25.30
N ALA A 83 3.12 -16.73 25.15
CA ALA A 83 2.94 -15.79 26.25
C ALA A 83 1.65 -16.05 27.05
N GLY A 84 0.61 -16.55 26.37
CA GLY A 84 -0.65 -16.97 26.97
C GLY A 84 -1.52 -15.81 27.52
N PRO A 85 -2.65 -16.12 28.19
CA PRO A 85 -3.67 -15.13 28.53
C PRO A 85 -3.26 -14.07 29.57
N LYS A 86 -2.17 -14.31 30.29
CA LYS A 86 -1.65 -13.43 31.35
C LYS A 86 -0.32 -12.76 30.95
N ALA A 87 -0.02 -12.72 29.65
CA ALA A 87 1.16 -12.06 29.11
C ALA A 87 1.26 -10.62 29.65
N PRO A 88 2.42 -10.20 30.16
CA PRO A 88 2.60 -8.83 30.59
C PRO A 88 2.49 -7.87 29.40
N ALA A 89 1.96 -6.67 29.64
CA ALA A 89 1.74 -5.68 28.59
C ALA A 89 3.03 -5.31 27.82
N THR A 90 4.20 -5.43 28.47
CA THR A 90 5.52 -5.21 27.85
C THR A 90 5.84 -6.24 26.78
N GLU A 91 5.47 -7.51 26.99
CA GLU A 91 5.66 -8.58 26.02
C GLU A 91 4.73 -8.43 24.82
N ILE A 92 3.46 -8.10 25.08
CA ILE A 92 2.49 -7.78 24.02
C ILE A 92 2.97 -6.57 23.19
N ARG A 93 3.50 -5.53 23.85
CA ARG A 93 4.08 -4.37 23.17
C ARG A 93 5.24 -4.78 22.28
N ARG A 94 6.17 -5.62 22.75
CA ARG A 94 7.31 -6.11 21.96
C ARG A 94 6.85 -6.83 20.69
N ILE A 95 5.88 -7.72 20.81
CA ILE A 95 5.31 -8.47 19.67
C ILE A 95 4.67 -7.51 18.67
N LEU A 96 3.88 -6.55 19.17
CA LEU A 96 3.24 -5.55 18.33
C LEU A 96 4.24 -4.63 17.62
N ASP A 97 5.30 -4.21 18.32
CA ASP A 97 6.33 -3.34 17.74
C ASP A 97 7.05 -4.05 16.59
N TRP A 98 7.39 -5.34 16.75
CA TRP A 98 7.95 -6.16 15.67
C TRP A 98 7.04 -6.22 14.45
N LEU A 99 5.75 -6.50 14.65
CA LEU A 99 4.78 -6.56 13.56
C LEU A 99 4.61 -5.19 12.86
N LEU A 100 4.59 -4.11 13.63
CA LEU A 100 4.50 -2.75 13.10
C LEU A 100 5.75 -2.36 12.32
N ASP A 101 6.93 -2.78 12.76
CA ASP A 101 8.19 -2.54 12.03
C ASP A 101 8.19 -3.24 10.67
N ALA A 102 7.73 -4.50 10.61
CA ALA A 102 7.59 -5.23 9.35
C ALA A 102 6.51 -4.62 8.42
N ALA A 103 5.43 -4.04 8.97
CA ALA A 103 4.34 -3.48 8.18
C ALA A 103 4.59 -2.06 7.64
N ARG A 104 5.46 -1.28 8.29
CA ARG A 104 5.73 0.14 7.93
C ARG A 104 6.24 0.32 6.50
N PRO A 105 7.21 -0.46 5.98
CA PRO A 105 7.67 -0.35 4.58
C PRO A 105 6.51 -0.46 3.57
N LEU A 106 5.65 -1.48 3.73
CA LEU A 106 4.49 -1.71 2.87
C LEU A 106 3.45 -0.59 2.97
N ARG A 107 3.21 -0.05 4.16
CA ARG A 107 2.32 1.11 4.36
C ARG A 107 2.82 2.33 3.60
N ASP A 108 4.13 2.56 3.62
CA ASP A 108 4.74 3.79 3.15
C ASP A 108 5.08 3.75 1.65
N ARG A 109 5.10 2.56 1.01
CA ARG A 109 5.27 2.36 -0.45
C ARG A 109 4.36 3.22 -1.33
N GLY A 110 3.14 3.50 -0.89
CA GLY A 110 2.15 4.29 -1.63
C GLY A 110 2.20 5.80 -1.38
N ALA A 111 3.05 6.26 -0.47
CA ALA A 111 3.26 7.69 -0.29
C ALA A 111 4.13 8.19 -1.46
N PRO A 112 3.67 9.17 -2.27
CA PRO A 112 4.55 9.76 -3.25
C PRO A 112 5.74 10.34 -2.48
N THR A 113 6.91 9.76 -2.69
CA THR A 113 8.18 10.38 -2.30
C THR A 113 8.20 11.73 -3.00
N SER A 114 8.04 12.78 -2.20
CA SER A 114 8.31 14.15 -2.63
C SER A 114 9.83 14.30 -2.74
N ARG A 115 10.37 13.75 -3.81
CA ARG A 115 11.53 14.29 -4.49
C ARG A 115 11.12 14.62 -5.92
#